data_AF-A0A1F2TAU3-F1
#
_entry.id   AF-A0A1F2TAU3-F1
#
_cell.length_a   1.000
_cell.length_b   1.000
_cell.length_c   1.000
_cell.angle_alpha   90.00
_cell.angle_beta   90.00
_cell.angle_gamma   90.00
#
_symmetry.space_group_name_H-M   'P 1'
#
loop_
_entity.id
_entity.type
_entity.pdbx_description
1 polymer ?
#
loop_
_entity_poly.entity_id
_entity_poly.type
_entity_poly.pdbx_seq_one_letter_code
_entity_poly.pdbx_strand_id
1 'polypeptide(L)' 'MTRRKLLLILVVVAIAAAFGYVRFASHDAPAGQLPLAYLDPASLATVKADFNRAASETRIIVLLSPT' A
#
# COMPACT_ATOMS: atom_id res chain seq x y z
N MET A 1 -4.03 10.35 38.76
CA MET A 1 -3.15 10.92 37.70
C MET A 1 -3.48 12.40 37.54
N THR A 2 -2.51 13.30 37.72
CA THR A 2 -2.72 14.74 37.46
C THR A 2 -2.92 14.97 35.96
N ARG A 3 -3.82 15.88 35.55
CA ARG A 3 -4.13 16.18 34.14
C ARG A 3 -2.88 16.41 33.28
N ARG A 4 -1.85 17.02 33.86
CA ARG A 4 -0.54 17.24 33.25
C ARG A 4 0.20 15.95 32.87
N LYS A 5 0.18 14.94 33.75
CA LYS A 5 0.78 13.62 33.49
C LYS A 5 0.01 12.89 32.39
N LEU A 6 -1.31 13.03 32.38
CA LEU A 6 -2.17 12.41 31.36
C LEU A 6 -1.90 12.98 29.96
N LEU A 7 -1.77 14.32 29.86
CA LEU A 7 -1.39 14.99 28.61
C LEU A 7 -0.02 14.53 28.09
N LEU A 8 0.96 14.43 28.99
CA LEU A 8 2.32 13.98 28.65
C LEU A 8 2.31 12.55 28.08
N ILE A 9 1.56 11.64 28.70
CA ILE A 9 1.42 10.27 28.20
C ILE A 9 0.79 10.27 26.81
N LEU A 10 -0.25 11.07 26.60
CA LEU A 10 -0.98 11.13 25.33
C LEU A 10 -0.08 11.63 24.19
N VAL A 11 0.76 12.63 24.46
CA VAL A 11 1.77 13.12 23.51
C VAL A 11 2.78 12.04 23.15
N VAL A 12 3.31 11.33 24.16
CA VAL A 12 4.27 10.23 23.92
C VAL A 12 3.65 9.12 23.08
N VAL A 13 2.42 8.72 23.38
CA VAL A 13 1.68 7.71 22.61
C VAL A 13 1.45 8.17 21.17
N ALA A 14 1.05 9.42 20.96
CA ALA A 14 0.84 9.97 19.63
C ALA A 14 2.12 9.97 18.79
N ILE A 15 3.26 10.36 19.39
CA ILE A 15 4.56 10.34 18.71
C ILE A 15 4.97 8.91 18.36
N ALA A 16 4.82 7.96 19.29
CA ALA A 16 5.14 6.56 19.06
C ALA A 16 4.28 5.95 17.95
N ALA A 17 2.98 6.27 17.95
CA ALA A 17 2.05 5.81 16.91
C ALA A 17 2.39 6.40 15.54
N ALA A 18 2.69 7.70 15.45
CA ALA A 18 3.09 8.34 14.21
C ALA A 18 4.40 7.74 13.66
N PHE A 19 5.39 7.51 14.53
CA PHE A 19 6.65 6.89 14.13
C PHE A 19 6.45 5.45 13.65
N GLY A 20 5.64 4.66 14.37
CA GLY A 20 5.29 3.29 13.97
C GLY A 20 4.57 3.26 12.62
N TYR A 21 3.61 4.16 12.41
CA TYR A 21 2.88 4.26 11.14
C TYR A 21 3.83 4.55 9.98
N VAL A 22 4.68 5.58 10.09
CA VAL A 22 5.63 5.91 9.01
C VAL A 22 6.60 4.77 8.71
N ARG A 23 7.02 4.01 9.74
CA ARG A 23 8.06 2.98 9.57
C ARG A 23 7.54 1.64 9.07
N PHE A 24 6.29 1.29 9.40
CA PHE A 24 5.72 -0.03 9.17
C PHE A 24 4.46 -0.04 8.29
N ALA A 25 3.81 1.11 8.05
CA ALA A 25 2.66 1.16 7.14
C ALA A 25 3.07 1.24 5.67
N SER A 26 4.33 1.59 5.37
CA SER A 26 4.83 1.65 3.99
C SER A 26 4.91 0.27 3.36
N HIS A 27 3.97 0.01 2.46
CA HIS A 27 4.04 -1.08 1.47
C HIS A 27 4.69 -0.52 0.19
N ASP A 28 5.79 0.22 0.37
CA ASP A 28 6.36 1.03 -0.70
C ASP A 28 6.94 0.12 -1.77
N ALA A 29 6.42 0.26 -2.99
CA ALA A 29 7.04 -0.36 -4.15
C ALA A 29 8.47 0.22 -4.31
N PRO A 30 9.45 -0.60 -4.73
CA PRO A 30 10.80 -0.12 -5.02
C PRO A 30 10.79 1.11 -5.94
N ALA A 31 11.78 1.99 -5.80
CA ALA A 31 11.86 3.19 -6.62
C ALA A 31 11.80 2.86 -8.14
N GLY A 32 10.88 3.49 -8.87
CA GLY A 32 10.64 3.24 -10.29
C GLY A 32 9.57 2.16 -10.57
N GLN A 33 9.05 1.49 -9.54
CA GLN A 33 7.95 0.55 -9.66
C GLN A 33 6.65 1.19 -9.17
N LEU A 34 5.59 1.07 -9.96
CA LEU A 34 4.25 1.47 -9.52
C LEU A 34 3.77 0.56 -8.38
N PRO A 35 2.96 1.09 -7.44
CA PRO A 35 2.32 0.28 -6.42
C PRO A 35 1.54 -0.89 -7.03
N LEU A 36 1.45 -2.00 -6.30
CA LEU A 36 0.59 -3.11 -6.71
C LEU A 36 -0.87 -2.65 -6.70
N ALA A 37 -1.54 -2.83 -7.83
CA ALA A 37 -2.97 -2.57 -7.94
C ALA A 37 -3.77 -3.77 -7.41
N TYR A 38 -4.82 -3.50 -6.64
CA TYR A 38 -5.77 -4.53 -6.25
C TYR A 38 -6.64 -4.90 -7.44
N LEU A 39 -6.79 -6.20 -7.68
CA LEU A 39 -7.67 -6.71 -8.73
C LEU A 39 -9.09 -6.82 -8.19
N ASP A 40 -9.97 -5.96 -8.65
CA ASP A 40 -11.42 -5.99 -8.43
C ASP A 40 -12.19 -6.16 -9.76
N PRO A 41 -13.52 -6.40 -9.74
CA PRO A 41 -14.29 -6.60 -10.97
C PRO A 41 -14.24 -5.43 -11.97
N ALA A 42 -14.06 -4.19 -11.50
CA ALA A 42 -13.98 -3.02 -12.37
C ALA A 42 -12.60 -2.93 -13.05
N SER A 43 -11.53 -3.17 -12.29
CA SER A 43 -10.15 -3.16 -12.78
C SER A 43 -9.85 -4.31 -13.75
N LEU A 44 -10.57 -5.43 -13.65
CA LEU A 44 -10.38 -6.59 -14.51
C LEU A 44 -10.64 -6.28 -15.99
N ALA A 45 -11.62 -5.41 -16.28
CA ALA A 45 -11.91 -4.99 -17.65
C ALA A 45 -10.74 -4.22 -18.27
N THR A 46 -10.10 -3.34 -17.49
CA THR A 46 -8.91 -2.59 -17.91
C THR A 46 -7.72 -3.51 -18.15
N VAL A 47 -7.44 -4.42 -17.21
CA VAL A 47 -6.36 -5.41 -17.36
C VAL A 47 -6.56 -6.26 -18.63
N LYS A 48 -7.78 -6.73 -18.87
CA LYS A 48 -8.12 -7.48 -20.09
C LYS A 48 -7.89 -6.64 -21.36
N ALA A 49 -8.30 -5.37 -21.35
CA ALA A 49 -8.13 -4.48 -22.49
C ALA A 49 -6.65 -4.24 -22.81
N ASP A 50 -5.83 -3.96 -21.80
CA ASP A 50 -4.39 -3.72 -21.97
C ASP A 50 -3.64 -4.99 -22.40
N PHE A 51 -4.00 -6.15 -21.82
CA PHE A 51 -3.45 -7.44 -22.22
C PHE A 51 -3.76 -7.79 -23.68
N ASN A 52 -4.97 -7.47 -24.14
CA ASN A 52 -5.37 -7.71 -25.53
C ASN A 52 -4.74 -6.70 -26.49
N ARG A 53 -4.45 -5.47 -26.04
CA ARG A 53 -3.77 -4.45 -26.85
C ARG A 53 -2.33 -4.86 -27.19
N ALA A 54 -1.64 -5.53 -26.26
CA ALA A 54 -0.28 -6.04 -26.44
C ALA A 54 -0.20 -7.40 -27.16
N ALA A 55 -1.20 -7.76 -28.00
CA ALA A 55 -1.31 -9.10 -28.58
C ALA A 55 -0.13 -9.52 -29.46
N SER A 56 0.60 -8.57 -30.05
CA SER A 56 1.80 -8.80 -30.87
C SER A 56 3.09 -8.93 -30.06
N GLU A 57 3.03 -8.80 -28.74
CA GLU A 57 4.20 -8.79 -27.84
C GLU A 57 4.16 -9.97 -26.87
N THR A 58 5.30 -10.22 -26.20
CA THR A 58 5.35 -11.18 -25.08
C THR A 58 4.62 -10.59 -23.88
N ARG A 59 3.65 -11.33 -23.32
CA ARG A 59 2.78 -10.86 -22.24
C ARG A 59 2.96 -11.73 -21.00
N ILE A 60 3.13 -11.09 -19.84
CA ILE A 60 3.27 -11.75 -18.54
C ILE A 60 2.23 -11.14 -17.59
N ILE A 61 1.51 -11.99 -16.87
CA ILE A 61 0.63 -11.58 -15.77
C ILE A 61 1.22 -12.14 -14.47
N VAL A 62 1.47 -11.26 -13.50
CA VAL A 62 1.92 -11.65 -12.16
C VAL A 62 0.80 -11.41 -11.18
N LEU A 63 0.29 -12.47 -10.57
CA LEU A 63 -0.72 -12.41 -9.51
C LEU A 63 -0.03 -12.68 -8.18
N LEU A 64 -0.05 -11.69 -7.30
CA LEU A 64 0.53 -11.81 -5.96
C LEU A 64 -0.61 -11.98 -4.95
N SER A 65 -0.56 -13.06 -4.16
CA SER A 65 -1.42 -13.16 -2.97
C SER A 65 -0.79 -12.34 -1.85
N PRO A 66 -1.57 -11.54 -1.11
CA PRO A 66 -1.10 -11.01 0.17
C PRO A 66 -0.73 -12.19 1.08
N THR A 67 0.53 -12.27 1.52
CA THR A 67 0.98 -13.20 2.57
C THR A 67 0.84 -12.57 3.93
#